data_AF-I7BLV5-F1
#
_entry.id   AF-I7BLV5-F1
#
_cell.length_a   1.000
_cell.length_b   1.000
_cell.length_c   1.000
_cell.angle_alpha   90.00
_cell.angle_beta   90.00
_cell.angle_gamma   90.00
#
_symmetry.space_group_name_H-M   'P 1'
#
loop_
_entity.id
_entity.type
_entity.pdbx_description
1 polymer ?
#
loop_
_entity_poly.entity_id
_entity_poly.type
_entity_poly.pdbx_seq_one_letter_code
_entity_poly.pdbx_strand_id
1 'polypeptide(L)'
;MSDLEDVLEEQLGVSPEGDAYERVEFEDTDWEVVLIDGEPQVAEFGDDLFLTVRGANAYEPEKRLVTVDAGAVSFVSDGADVMRPGITEATADISPDDLVVIAEESHGKVLAVGRARVDGAAMAGDEGKVVDSLHHVGDELYEFTG
;
A
#
# COMPACT_ATOMS: atom_id res chain seq x y z
N MET A 1 -7.47 19.15 5.40
CA MET A 1 -6.26 18.41 5.84
C MET A 1 -6.62 17.41 6.92
N SER A 2 -7.48 17.75 7.89
CA SER A 2 -8.01 16.76 8.86
C SER A 2 -8.59 15.51 8.18
N ASP A 3 -9.31 15.65 7.07
CA ASP A 3 -9.94 14.49 6.42
C ASP A 3 -8.93 13.46 5.88
N LEU A 4 -7.72 13.88 5.47
CA LEU A 4 -6.69 12.94 4.99
C LEU A 4 -6.06 12.18 6.17
N GLU A 5 -5.69 12.90 7.22
CA GLU A 5 -5.09 12.33 8.43
C GLU A 5 -6.07 11.36 9.11
N ASP A 6 -7.34 11.76 9.24
CA ASP A 6 -8.40 10.93 9.80
C ASP A 6 -8.58 9.63 8.99
N VAL A 7 -8.57 9.72 7.65
CA VAL A 7 -8.66 8.55 6.76
C VAL A 7 -7.48 7.61 6.95
N LEU A 8 -6.25 8.12 6.99
CA LEU A 8 -5.06 7.30 7.15
C LEU A 8 -4.96 6.70 8.57
N GLU A 9 -5.42 7.41 9.61
CA GLU A 9 -5.47 6.88 10.96
C GLU A 9 -6.50 5.74 11.07
N GLU A 10 -7.68 5.90 10.48
CA GLU A 10 -8.72 4.88 10.47
C GLU A 10 -8.22 3.62 9.76
N GLN A 11 -7.72 3.79 8.52
CA GLN A 11 -7.32 2.69 7.65
C GLN A 11 -6.02 2.03 8.10
N LEU A 12 -4.98 2.82 8.39
CA LEU A 12 -3.61 2.33 8.55
C LEU A 12 -3.06 2.50 9.97
N GLY A 13 -3.74 3.28 10.82
CA GLY A 13 -3.26 3.59 12.17
C GLY A 13 -2.09 4.58 12.18
N VAL A 14 -1.89 5.32 11.08
CA VAL A 14 -0.81 6.30 10.96
C VAL A 14 -1.35 7.71 10.85
N SER A 15 -0.60 8.66 11.40
CA SER A 15 -0.86 10.10 11.24
C SER A 15 0.38 10.74 10.65
N PRO A 16 0.40 11.05 9.34
CA PRO A 16 1.53 11.75 8.73
C PRO A 16 1.72 13.12 9.38
N GLU A 17 2.87 13.35 10.03
CA GLU A 17 3.25 14.67 10.53
C GLU A 17 4.05 15.38 9.42
N GLY A 18 3.45 16.38 8.78
CA GLY A 18 4.11 17.21 7.76
C GLY A 18 3.89 18.70 7.99
N ASP A 19 4.89 19.51 7.63
CA ASP A 19 4.78 20.97 7.67
C ASP A 19 4.07 21.53 6.42
N ALA A 20 4.15 20.82 5.29
CA ALA A 20 3.52 21.19 4.03
C ALA A 20 2.88 20.00 3.31
N TYR A 21 1.69 20.22 2.74
CA TYR A 21 1.01 19.25 1.88
C TYR A 21 0.67 19.90 0.54
N GLU A 22 1.02 19.23 -0.55
CA GLU A 22 0.77 19.69 -1.92
C GLU A 22 0.11 18.58 -2.73
N ARG A 23 -1.02 18.87 -3.37
CA ARG A 23 -1.72 17.92 -4.25
C ARG A 23 -1.24 18.15 -5.68
N VAL A 24 -0.78 17.08 -6.33
CA VAL A 24 -0.28 17.07 -7.70
C VAL A 24 -1.21 16.22 -8.55
N GLU A 25 -1.86 16.86 -9.51
CA GLU A 25 -2.68 16.24 -10.55
C GLU A 25 -1.83 16.10 -11.81
N PHE A 26 -1.84 14.93 -12.43
CA PHE A 26 -1.07 14.65 -13.63
C PHE A 26 -1.98 14.78 -14.86
N GLU A 27 -1.50 15.44 -15.92
CA GLU A 27 -2.31 15.63 -17.14
C GLU A 27 -2.48 14.34 -17.96
N ASP A 28 -1.52 13.41 -17.85
CA ASP A 28 -1.43 12.20 -18.67
C ASP A 28 -1.78 10.91 -17.89
N THR A 29 -2.18 11.02 -16.62
CA THR A 29 -2.58 9.87 -15.79
C THR A 29 -3.83 10.16 -14.97
N ASP A 30 -4.55 9.10 -14.59
CA ASP A 30 -5.78 9.19 -13.81
C ASP A 30 -5.53 9.16 -12.29
N TRP A 31 -4.28 9.27 -11.83
CA TRP A 31 -3.93 9.21 -10.40
C TRP A 31 -3.39 10.55 -9.93
N GLU A 32 -3.75 10.90 -8.70
CA GLU A 32 -3.32 12.11 -8.01
C GLU A 32 -2.41 11.76 -6.83
N VAL A 33 -1.44 12.63 -6.54
CA VAL A 33 -0.48 12.43 -5.44
C VAL A 33 -0.58 13.57 -4.45
N VAL A 34 -0.45 13.26 -3.16
CA VAL A 34 -0.19 14.25 -2.12
C VAL A 34 1.28 14.15 -1.69
N LEU A 35 2.02 15.22 -1.97
CA LEU A 35 3.35 15.43 -1.43
C LEU A 35 3.23 15.89 0.02
N ILE A 36 3.94 15.24 0.93
CA ILE A 36 4.09 15.69 2.32
C ILE A 36 5.57 16.04 2.50
N ASP A 37 5.85 17.30 2.81
CA ASP A 37 7.19 17.87 2.87
C ASP A 37 8.03 17.63 1.60
N GLY A 38 7.37 17.65 0.44
CA GLY A 38 7.97 17.47 -0.88
C GLY A 38 8.13 16.02 -1.34
N GLU A 39 7.78 15.04 -0.50
CA GLU A 39 7.88 13.61 -0.84
C GLU A 39 6.50 13.00 -1.16
N PRO A 40 6.38 12.15 -2.18
CA PRO A 40 5.09 11.56 -2.60
C PRO A 40 4.63 10.47 -1.64
N GLN A 41 4.02 10.87 -0.54
CA GLN A 41 3.64 9.96 0.54
C GLN A 41 2.27 9.30 0.35
N VAL A 42 1.32 9.97 -0.33
CA VAL A 42 -0.05 9.48 -0.53
C VAL A 42 -0.43 9.57 -2.00
N ALA A 43 -1.20 8.61 -2.49
CA ALA A 43 -1.79 8.65 -3.82
C ALA A 43 -3.25 8.19 -3.82
N GLU A 44 -3.97 8.53 -4.88
CA GLU A 44 -5.33 8.06 -5.13
C GLU A 44 -5.31 6.73 -5.91
N PHE A 45 -6.08 5.75 -5.42
CA PHE A 45 -6.23 4.42 -6.01
C PHE A 45 -7.70 4.12 -6.30
N GLY A 46 -8.21 4.64 -7.41
CA GLY A 46 -9.65 4.64 -7.68
C GLY A 46 -10.29 5.84 -6.99
N ASP A 47 -11.20 5.58 -6.04
CA ASP A 47 -11.85 6.65 -5.24
C ASP A 47 -11.23 6.80 -3.83
N ASP A 48 -10.18 6.02 -3.53
CA ASP A 48 -9.59 5.88 -2.19
C ASP A 48 -8.21 6.56 -2.12
N LEU A 49 -7.98 7.42 -1.12
CA LEU A 49 -6.64 7.94 -0.80
C LEU A 49 -5.90 6.98 0.12
N PHE A 50 -4.64 6.68 -0.20
CA PHE A 50 -3.83 5.73 0.55
C PHE A 50 -2.35 6.06 0.49
N LEU A 51 -1.56 5.51 1.41
CA LEU A 51 -0.10 5.66 1.34
C LEU A 51 0.44 5.07 0.03
N THR A 52 1.44 5.74 -0.55
CA THR A 52 2.32 5.12 -1.54
C THR A 52 3.23 4.09 -0.85
N VAL A 53 4.01 3.34 -1.62
CA VAL A 53 5.04 2.47 -1.05
C VAL A 53 6.10 3.28 -0.29
N ARG A 54 6.41 4.51 -0.74
CA ARG A 54 7.30 5.43 0.00
C ARG A 54 6.64 5.89 1.31
N GLY A 55 5.37 6.30 1.23
CA GLY A 55 4.46 6.55 2.35
C GLY A 55 4.54 5.49 3.43
N ALA A 56 4.24 4.27 3.05
CA ALA A 56 4.15 3.15 3.97
C ALA A 56 5.50 2.80 4.60
N ASN A 57 6.61 2.94 3.88
CA ASN A 57 7.94 2.75 4.45
C ASN A 57 8.38 3.92 5.37
N ALA A 58 7.80 5.12 5.23
CA ALA A 58 8.11 6.26 6.08
C ALA A 58 7.31 6.26 7.40
N TYR A 59 6.05 5.82 7.35
CA TYR A 59 5.12 5.88 8.48
C TYR A 59 4.85 4.54 9.17
N GLU A 60 5.33 3.41 8.60
CA GLU A 60 5.30 2.08 9.21
C GLU A 60 3.90 1.65 9.73
N PRO A 61 2.90 1.52 8.84
CA PRO A 61 1.52 1.20 9.24
C PRO A 61 1.40 -0.20 9.87
N GLU A 62 0.54 -0.30 10.90
CA GLU A 62 0.30 -1.54 11.66
C GLU A 62 -1.02 -2.22 11.28
N LYS A 63 -1.90 -1.53 10.56
CA LYS A 63 -3.19 -2.04 10.06
C LYS A 63 -3.13 -2.30 8.57
N ARG A 64 -4.09 -3.08 8.04
CA ARG A 64 -4.20 -3.41 6.61
C ARG A 64 -2.89 -3.94 6.00
N LEU A 65 -2.10 -4.63 6.82
CA LEU A 65 -0.80 -5.17 6.48
C LEU A 65 -0.92 -6.64 6.06
N VAL A 66 -0.28 -6.95 4.92
CA VAL A 66 -0.08 -8.30 4.39
C VAL A 66 1.42 -8.57 4.33
N THR A 67 1.87 -9.63 5.00
CA THR A 67 3.27 -10.03 5.04
C THR A 67 3.51 -11.18 4.07
N VAL A 68 4.54 -11.05 3.23
CA VAL A 68 4.92 -12.05 2.23
C VAL A 68 6.28 -12.67 2.50
N ASP A 69 6.46 -13.91 2.06
CA ASP A 69 7.73 -14.62 2.17
C ASP A 69 8.78 -14.15 1.16
N ALA A 70 10.03 -14.54 1.40
CA ALA A 70 11.16 -14.22 0.53
C ALA A 70 11.00 -14.68 -0.93
N GLY A 71 10.22 -15.73 -1.20
CA GLY A 71 9.94 -16.24 -2.54
C GLY A 71 8.95 -15.39 -3.33
N ALA A 72 8.07 -14.67 -2.64
CA ALA A 72 7.10 -13.75 -3.24
C ALA A 72 7.69 -12.36 -3.53
N VAL A 73 8.73 -11.94 -2.79
CA VAL A 73 9.32 -10.58 -2.86
C VAL A 73 9.56 -10.09 -4.29
N SER A 74 10.23 -10.86 -5.14
CA SER A 74 10.53 -10.39 -6.50
C SER A 74 9.26 -10.18 -7.32
N PHE A 75 8.31 -11.11 -7.24
CA PHE A 75 7.06 -11.03 -8.00
C PHE A 75 6.22 -9.83 -7.57
N VAL A 76 6.09 -9.59 -6.26
CA VAL A 76 5.37 -8.42 -5.73
C VAL A 76 6.06 -7.12 -6.14
N SER A 77 7.40 -7.09 -6.06
CA SER A 77 8.19 -5.91 -6.47
C SER A 77 8.10 -5.61 -7.97
N ASP A 78 7.81 -6.62 -8.79
CA ASP A 78 7.59 -6.52 -10.23
C ASP A 78 6.10 -6.26 -10.58
N GLY A 79 5.24 -6.03 -9.58
CA GLY A 79 3.84 -5.66 -9.77
C GLY A 79 2.88 -6.82 -9.98
N ALA A 80 3.29 -8.06 -9.71
CA ALA A 80 2.39 -9.21 -9.79
C ALA A 80 1.35 -9.19 -8.66
N ASP A 81 0.15 -9.68 -8.98
CA ASP A 81 -0.88 -9.96 -7.96
C ASP A 81 -0.37 -10.96 -6.90
N VAL A 82 -0.85 -10.80 -5.67
CA VAL A 82 -0.42 -11.68 -4.57
C VAL A 82 -1.28 -12.92 -4.49
N MET A 83 -0.59 -14.05 -4.49
CA MET A 83 -1.17 -15.38 -4.36
C MET A 83 -1.01 -15.88 -2.92
N ARG A 84 -2.00 -16.63 -2.42
CA ARG A 84 -1.99 -17.17 -1.05
C ARG A 84 -0.70 -17.86 -0.62
N PRO A 85 -0.03 -18.67 -1.48
CA PRO A 85 1.16 -19.40 -1.07
C PRO A 85 2.32 -18.52 -0.63
N GLY A 86 2.36 -17.28 -1.12
CA GLY A 86 3.42 -16.32 -0.78
C GLY A 86 3.12 -15.47 0.45
N ILE A 87 1.94 -15.60 1.07
CA ILE A 87 1.54 -14.82 2.24
C ILE A 87 1.83 -15.62 3.50
N THR A 88 2.60 -15.04 4.42
CA THR A 88 2.92 -15.63 5.72
C THR A 88 1.94 -15.17 6.80
N GLU A 89 1.48 -13.92 6.72
CA GLU A 89 0.56 -13.32 7.68
C GLU A 89 -0.27 -12.20 7.04
N ALA A 90 -1.47 -11.96 7.58
CA ALA A 90 -2.27 -10.79 7.26
C ALA A 90 -3.04 -10.34 8.50
N THR A 91 -3.19 -9.03 8.63
CA THR A 91 -3.93 -8.40 9.74
C THR A 91 -5.44 -8.67 9.63
N ALA A 92 -6.10 -8.86 10.77
CA ALA A 92 -7.49 -9.35 10.81
C ALA A 92 -8.54 -8.27 10.48
N ASP A 93 -8.15 -6.99 10.45
CA ASP A 93 -9.00 -5.85 10.11
C ASP A 93 -9.25 -5.71 8.60
N ILE A 94 -8.53 -6.45 7.76
CA ILE A 94 -8.72 -6.42 6.31
C ILE A 94 -10.04 -7.08 5.90
N SER A 95 -10.85 -6.34 5.13
CA SER A 95 -12.04 -6.83 4.43
C SER A 95 -11.82 -6.85 2.91
N PRO A 96 -12.63 -7.60 2.14
CA PRO A 96 -12.63 -7.50 0.69
C PRO A 96 -12.83 -6.04 0.23
N ASP A 97 -12.17 -5.70 -0.88
CA ASP A 97 -12.10 -4.37 -1.48
C ASP A 97 -11.30 -3.32 -0.68
N ASP A 98 -10.80 -3.61 0.52
CA ASP A 98 -9.87 -2.72 1.22
C ASP A 98 -8.53 -2.59 0.48
N LEU A 99 -7.96 -1.38 0.51
CA LEU A 99 -6.55 -1.19 0.17
C LEU A 99 -5.65 -1.75 1.27
N VAL A 100 -4.56 -2.39 0.87
CA VAL A 100 -3.60 -3.03 1.76
C VAL A 100 -2.16 -2.69 1.39
N VAL A 101 -1.29 -2.66 2.40
CA VAL A 101 0.16 -2.61 2.21
C VAL A 101 0.74 -4.01 2.27
N ILE A 102 1.76 -4.26 1.43
CA ILE A 102 2.34 -5.59 1.25
C ILE A 102 3.81 -5.50 1.60
N ALA A 103 4.21 -6.14 2.70
CA ALA A 103 5.56 -6.06 3.25
C ALA A 103 6.27 -7.42 3.25
N GLU A 104 7.60 -7.41 3.20
CA GLU A 104 8.40 -8.63 3.30
C GLU A 104 8.72 -9.02 4.75
N GLU A 105 8.77 -10.32 5.04
CA GLU A 105 8.88 -10.87 6.39
C GLU A 105 10.22 -10.61 7.12
N SER A 106 11.32 -10.30 6.41
CA SER A 106 12.66 -10.24 7.00
C SER A 106 12.96 -8.91 7.68
N HIS A 107 12.54 -7.79 7.10
CA HIS A 107 12.76 -6.44 7.64
C HIS A 107 11.49 -5.59 7.67
N GLY A 108 10.34 -6.12 7.25
CA GLY A 108 9.07 -5.39 7.24
C GLY A 108 9.00 -4.31 6.16
N LYS A 109 9.88 -4.33 5.15
CA LYS A 109 9.84 -3.33 4.08
C LYS A 109 8.60 -3.50 3.23
N VAL A 110 7.88 -2.40 3.01
CA VAL A 110 6.73 -2.38 2.11
C VAL A 110 7.23 -2.39 0.67
N LEU A 111 6.68 -3.30 -0.12
CA LEU A 111 7.04 -3.55 -1.51
C LEU A 111 5.96 -3.06 -2.47
N ALA A 112 4.70 -3.11 -2.03
CA ALA A 112 3.55 -2.80 -2.86
C ALA A 112 2.33 -2.38 -2.04
N VAL A 113 1.39 -1.77 -2.75
CA VAL A 113 0.02 -1.49 -2.35
C VAL A 113 -0.89 -2.27 -3.29
N GLY A 114 -1.95 -2.86 -2.73
CA GLY A 114 -2.91 -3.61 -3.52
C GLY A 114 -4.33 -3.53 -2.95
N ARG A 115 -5.26 -4.19 -3.63
CA ARG A 115 -6.67 -4.32 -3.19
C ARG A 115 -6.98 -5.75 -2.77
N ALA A 116 -7.45 -5.91 -1.54
CA ALA A 116 -7.81 -7.19 -0.98
C ALA A 116 -9.03 -7.80 -1.69
N ARG A 117 -9.01 -9.11 -1.93
CA ARG A 117 -10.13 -9.86 -2.51
C ARG A 117 -10.91 -10.67 -1.48
N VAL A 118 -10.33 -10.85 -0.31
CA VAL A 118 -10.82 -11.70 0.78
C VAL A 118 -10.47 -11.04 2.10
N ASP A 119 -11.14 -11.45 3.18
CA ASP A 119 -10.80 -11.02 4.53
C ASP A 119 -9.37 -11.45 4.92
N GLY A 120 -8.71 -10.69 5.79
CA GLY A 120 -7.33 -10.94 6.24
C GLY A 120 -7.12 -12.35 6.80
N ALA A 121 -8.08 -12.83 7.61
CA ALA A 121 -8.07 -14.18 8.17
C ALA A 121 -8.10 -15.31 7.11
N ALA A 122 -8.48 -14.98 5.87
CA ALA A 122 -8.56 -15.89 4.74
C ALA A 122 -7.46 -15.66 3.70
N MET A 123 -6.47 -14.78 3.93
CA MET A 123 -5.43 -14.49 2.92
C MET A 123 -4.39 -15.60 2.78
N ALA A 124 -3.88 -16.13 3.89
CA ALA A 124 -2.91 -17.22 3.86
C ALA A 124 -3.57 -18.55 3.39
N GLY A 125 -2.80 -19.39 2.69
CA GLY A 125 -3.27 -20.68 2.21
C GLY A 125 -2.49 -21.22 1.01
N ASP A 126 -2.94 -22.37 0.49
CA ASP A 126 -2.15 -23.14 -0.49
C ASP A 126 -2.40 -22.75 -1.97
N GLU A 127 -3.49 -22.05 -2.28
CA GLU A 127 -3.80 -21.66 -3.66
C GLU A 127 -4.76 -20.47 -3.77
N GLY A 128 -4.68 -19.77 -4.90
CA GLY A 128 -5.60 -18.70 -5.25
C GLY A 128 -5.01 -17.30 -5.14
N LYS A 129 -5.61 -16.37 -5.88
CA LYS A 129 -5.24 -14.96 -5.91
C LYS A 129 -6.05 -14.19 -4.87
N VAL A 130 -5.40 -13.39 -4.04
CA VAL A 130 -6.05 -12.74 -2.88
C VAL A 130 -5.81 -11.25 -2.76
N VAL A 131 -4.83 -10.69 -3.48
CA VAL A 131 -4.63 -9.25 -3.60
C VAL A 131 -4.37 -8.90 -5.06
N ASP A 132 -5.06 -7.87 -5.57
CA ASP A 132 -4.74 -7.24 -6.86
C ASP A 132 -3.66 -6.18 -6.67
N SER A 133 -2.59 -6.21 -7.46
CA SER A 133 -1.52 -5.22 -7.40
C SER A 133 -1.98 -3.87 -7.96
N LEU A 134 -1.67 -2.77 -7.27
CA LEU A 134 -2.02 -1.40 -7.67
C LEU A 134 -0.81 -0.49 -7.79
N HIS A 135 0.16 -0.63 -6.88
CA HIS A 135 1.38 0.15 -6.89
C HIS A 135 2.52 -0.64 -6.26
N HIS A 136 3.75 -0.51 -6.77
CA HIS A 136 4.91 -1.26 -6.31
C HIS A 136 6.22 -0.49 -6.49
N VAL A 137 7.29 -0.94 -5.82
CA VAL A 137 8.64 -0.32 -5.87
C VAL A 137 9.28 -0.19 -7.26
N GLY A 138 8.66 -0.73 -8.32
CA GLY A 138 9.19 -0.74 -9.68
C GLY A 138 8.33 0.02 -10.69
N ASP A 139 7.27 0.71 -10.26
CA ASP A 139 6.39 1.45 -11.16
C ASP A 139 6.71 2.95 -11.26
N GLU A 140 6.00 3.62 -12.17
CA GLU A 140 6.18 5.04 -12.48
C GLU A 140 5.88 5.95 -11.28
N LEU A 141 4.89 5.60 -10.44
CA LEU A 141 4.56 6.35 -9.22
C LEU A 141 5.69 6.23 -8.19
N TYR A 142 6.32 5.05 -8.07
CA TYR A 142 7.45 4.88 -7.18
C TYR A 142 8.69 5.61 -7.67
N GLU A 143 8.91 5.70 -8.99
CA GLU A 143 10.02 6.44 -9.56
C GLU A 143 9.82 7.96 -9.51
N PHE A 144 8.58 8.44 -9.37
CA PHE A 144 8.26 9.85 -9.26
C PHE A 144 8.98 10.53 -8.09
N THR A 145 9.48 11.73 -8.34
CA THR A 145 10.10 12.62 -7.36
C THR A 145 9.46 13.99 -7.51
N GLY A 146 9.06 14.59 -6.38
CA GLY A 146 8.55 15.96 -6.31
C GLY A 146 9.59 17.03 -6.63
#